data_AF-A0A377JP31-F1
#
_entry.id   AF-A0A377JP31-F1
#
_cell.length_a   1.000
_cell.length_b   1.000
_cell.length_c   1.000
_cell.angle_alpha   90.00
_cell.angle_beta   90.00
_cell.angle_gamma   90.00
#
_symmetry.space_group_name_H-M   'P 1'
#
loop_
_entity.id
_entity.type
_entity.pdbx_description
1 polymer ?
#
loop_
_entity_poly.entity_id
_entity_poly.type
_entity_poly.pdbx_seq_one_letter_code
_entity_poly.pdbx_strand_id
1 'polypeptide(L)'
;MAKFQPKTIDELKELVDDLKINLGDIDTSCITDMSSLFSSTKRKDFSGIESWDVSQVTDMSQMFYGAKFFNADISQWNVSKVKDMSGMFYGAMLFNQPIESWDVSSVENMSEMFYTAESFNQPLNSWNVSNVTNMYFMFGARVSEEAVADFNQPLDKWDVSNVENMSGMFSGAESFNQPLDSWDVSNVIDMYGMFREARRFNQPLNSWNVSNVETMCEMFCGAESFNQPLDSWEIYRVTDMSYMFAGATSFNQPLDSWGVHNVENMSYMFSGAESFNQPLEWDPENVTNMSYMFEGASSLNQPLVFTDMFNLEDTSYMFKDAVKFNQPLSDMNMSNVTNMEGMFENAESFHRPLDGWDVSSVENMNSMFKGAKSFDYPLDSWDVSQVENMSEMFAGAESFNQSLESWDISNVDEMEDMFEGASAYTYGELEK
;
A
#
# COMPACT_ATOMS: atom_id res chain seq x y z
N MET A 1 -47.25 -14.86 -17.00
CA MET A 1 -47.79 -13.99 -15.94
C MET A 1 -46.97 -14.29 -14.70
N ALA A 2 -46.40 -13.26 -14.07
CA ALA A 2 -45.75 -13.40 -12.78
C ALA A 2 -46.73 -13.97 -11.75
N LYS A 3 -46.24 -14.83 -10.86
CA LYS A 3 -47.03 -15.50 -9.81
C LYS A 3 -46.93 -14.77 -8.48
N PHE A 4 -45.84 -14.04 -8.26
CA PHE A 4 -45.55 -13.32 -7.04
C PHE A 4 -45.32 -11.84 -7.36
N GLN A 5 -45.76 -10.95 -6.47
CA GLN A 5 -45.58 -9.50 -6.62
C GLN A 5 -45.28 -8.89 -5.24
N PRO A 6 -44.05 -9.07 -4.72
CA PRO A 6 -43.65 -8.52 -3.44
C PRO A 6 -43.76 -6.98 -3.43
N LYS A 7 -44.11 -6.43 -2.28
CA LYS A 7 -44.22 -4.98 -2.04
C LYS A 7 -43.08 -4.46 -1.16
N THR A 8 -42.34 -5.34 -0.52
CA THR A 8 -41.21 -5.02 0.34
C THR A 8 -39.99 -5.87 -0.02
N ILE A 9 -38.81 -5.42 0.39
CA ILE A 9 -37.58 -6.19 0.23
C ILE A 9 -37.63 -7.51 1.01
N ASP A 10 -38.25 -7.54 2.20
CA ASP A 10 -38.39 -8.77 2.99
C ASP A 10 -39.23 -9.82 2.27
N GLU A 11 -40.37 -9.42 1.69
CA GLU A 11 -41.20 -10.32 0.88
C GLU A 11 -40.43 -10.84 -0.35
N LEU A 12 -39.65 -9.98 -1.01
CA LEU A 12 -38.81 -10.40 -2.13
C LEU A 12 -37.71 -11.36 -1.66
N LYS A 13 -37.09 -11.10 -0.50
CA LYS A 13 -36.02 -11.92 0.08
C LYS A 13 -36.49 -13.35 0.37
N GLU A 14 -37.67 -13.50 0.97
CA GLU A 14 -38.28 -14.82 1.20
C GLU A 14 -38.47 -15.61 -0.11
N LEU A 15 -38.87 -14.93 -1.20
CA LEU A 15 -39.08 -15.55 -2.50
C LEU A 15 -37.77 -15.97 -3.18
N VAL A 16 -36.72 -15.13 -3.11
CA VAL A 16 -35.43 -15.46 -3.74
C VAL A 16 -34.67 -16.55 -2.99
N ASP A 17 -34.87 -16.67 -1.68
CA ASP A 17 -34.28 -17.72 -0.83
C ASP A 17 -34.92 -19.10 -1.07
N ASP A 18 -36.17 -19.17 -1.52
CA ASP A 18 -36.77 -20.42 -1.98
C ASP A 18 -36.20 -20.83 -3.34
N LEU A 19 -35.18 -21.68 -3.30
CA LEU A 19 -34.46 -22.22 -4.47
C LEU A 19 -35.36 -22.94 -5.49
N LYS A 20 -36.62 -23.24 -5.18
CA LYS A 20 -37.59 -23.84 -6.11
C LYS A 20 -38.34 -22.82 -6.95
N ILE A 21 -38.37 -21.55 -6.52
CA ILE A 21 -39.00 -20.46 -7.26
C ILE A 21 -38.08 -20.07 -8.42
N ASN A 22 -38.65 -20.03 -9.63
CA ASN A 22 -38.02 -19.43 -10.79
C ASN A 22 -38.11 -17.90 -10.66
N LEU A 23 -37.00 -17.20 -10.87
CA LEU A 23 -36.96 -15.75 -10.62
C LEU A 23 -37.87 -14.97 -11.58
N GLY A 24 -38.13 -15.48 -12.78
CA GLY A 24 -39.05 -14.89 -13.76
C GLY A 24 -40.54 -15.00 -13.38
N ASP A 25 -40.87 -15.75 -12.32
CA ASP A 25 -42.22 -15.77 -11.75
C ASP A 25 -42.47 -14.59 -10.77
N ILE A 26 -41.46 -13.75 -10.49
CA ILE A 26 -41.54 -12.64 -9.54
C ILE A 26 -41.61 -11.30 -10.29
N ASP A 27 -42.65 -10.51 -10.02
CA ASP A 27 -42.78 -9.14 -10.51
C ASP A 27 -42.14 -8.16 -9.50
N THR A 28 -40.98 -7.62 -9.86
CA THR A 28 -40.18 -6.69 -9.02
C THR A 28 -40.53 -5.21 -9.22
N SER A 29 -41.53 -4.87 -10.05
CA SER A 29 -41.84 -3.47 -10.44
C SER A 29 -42.21 -2.54 -9.28
N CYS A 30 -42.55 -3.09 -8.10
CA CYS A 30 -42.86 -2.32 -6.89
C CYS A 30 -41.67 -2.09 -5.95
N ILE A 31 -40.51 -2.69 -6.26
CA ILE A 31 -39.35 -2.72 -5.38
C ILE A 31 -38.41 -1.57 -5.73
N THR A 32 -38.00 -0.81 -4.71
CA THR A 32 -37.07 0.32 -4.84
C THR A 32 -35.71 0.04 -4.20
N ASP A 33 -35.61 -1.02 -3.41
CA ASP A 33 -34.42 -1.43 -2.67
C ASP A 33 -34.19 -2.92 -2.89
N MET A 34 -33.02 -3.26 -3.44
CA MET A 34 -32.56 -4.63 -3.67
C MET A 34 -31.26 -4.92 -2.92
N SER A 35 -30.96 -4.12 -1.89
CA SER A 35 -29.75 -4.28 -1.10
C SER A 35 -29.65 -5.68 -0.48
N SER A 36 -28.48 -6.29 -0.56
CA SER A 36 -28.19 -7.62 0.01
C SER A 36 -29.15 -8.75 -0.40
N LEU A 37 -29.90 -8.61 -1.51
CA LEU A 37 -30.99 -9.54 -1.84
C LEU A 37 -30.51 -10.98 -2.06
N PHE A 38 -29.37 -11.16 -2.73
CA PHE A 38 -28.70 -12.45 -2.95
C PHE A 38 -27.41 -12.58 -2.16
N SER A 39 -27.24 -11.80 -1.09
CA SER A 39 -26.01 -11.83 -0.27
C SER A 39 -25.76 -13.24 0.28
N SER A 40 -24.58 -13.78 -0.03
CA SER A 40 -24.10 -15.12 0.31
C SER A 40 -25.07 -16.24 -0.06
N THR A 41 -25.87 -16.04 -1.11
CA THR A 41 -26.90 -17.01 -1.51
C THR A 41 -26.31 -18.36 -1.90
N LYS A 42 -27.06 -19.43 -1.61
CA LYS A 42 -26.76 -20.79 -2.09
C LYS A 42 -27.33 -21.06 -3.49
N ARG A 43 -28.08 -20.10 -4.04
CA ARG A 43 -28.69 -20.20 -5.36
C ARG A 43 -27.61 -20.31 -6.44
N LYS A 44 -27.81 -21.25 -7.36
CA LYS A 44 -26.96 -21.46 -8.55
C LYS A 44 -27.70 -21.20 -9.86
N ASP A 45 -29.01 -21.42 -9.85
CA ASP A 45 -29.90 -21.14 -10.97
C ASP A 45 -30.58 -19.78 -10.74
N PHE A 46 -30.22 -18.82 -11.57
CA PHE A 46 -30.75 -17.47 -11.60
C PHE A 46 -31.67 -17.23 -12.81
N SER A 47 -32.09 -18.29 -13.51
CA SER A 47 -32.95 -18.16 -14.69
C SER A 47 -34.22 -17.34 -14.40
N GLY A 48 -34.52 -16.42 -15.31
CA GLY A 48 -35.64 -15.49 -15.23
C GLY A 48 -35.30 -14.14 -14.59
N ILE A 49 -34.12 -13.99 -13.97
CA ILE A 49 -33.67 -12.70 -13.40
C ILE A 49 -33.52 -11.60 -14.46
N GLU A 50 -33.20 -11.99 -15.69
CA GLU A 50 -33.08 -11.09 -16.85
C GLU A 50 -34.40 -10.35 -17.16
N SER A 51 -35.52 -10.87 -16.68
CA SER A 51 -36.87 -10.31 -16.92
C SER A 51 -37.35 -9.33 -15.85
N TRP A 52 -36.56 -9.12 -14.79
CA TRP A 52 -36.92 -8.22 -13.69
C TRP A 52 -36.99 -6.76 -14.14
N ASP A 53 -38.05 -6.07 -13.71
CA ASP A 53 -38.14 -4.62 -13.80
C ASP A 53 -37.44 -4.03 -12.58
N VAL A 54 -36.25 -3.47 -12.79
CA VAL A 54 -35.45 -2.78 -11.77
C VAL A 54 -35.46 -1.25 -11.95
N SER A 55 -36.33 -0.72 -12.81
CA SER A 55 -36.34 0.71 -13.20
C SER A 55 -36.72 1.68 -12.08
N GLN A 56 -37.23 1.18 -10.96
CA GLN A 56 -37.54 1.96 -9.76
C GLN A 56 -36.52 1.77 -8.63
N VAL A 57 -35.54 0.89 -8.80
CA VAL A 57 -34.55 0.57 -7.78
C VAL A 57 -33.56 1.73 -7.66
N THR A 58 -33.34 2.17 -6.42
CA THR A 58 -32.39 3.22 -6.05
C THR A 58 -31.19 2.69 -5.27
N ASP A 59 -31.31 1.49 -4.68
CA ASP A 59 -30.26 0.85 -3.89
C ASP A 59 -30.06 -0.60 -4.34
N MET A 60 -28.84 -0.92 -4.80
CA MET A 60 -28.39 -2.28 -5.15
C MET A 60 -27.15 -2.70 -4.35
N SER A 61 -26.87 -2.01 -3.24
CA SER A 61 -25.71 -2.29 -2.39
C SER A 61 -25.70 -3.75 -1.96
N GLN A 62 -24.55 -4.43 -2.13
CA GLN A 62 -24.35 -5.82 -1.74
C GLN A 62 -25.34 -6.83 -2.36
N MET A 63 -26.07 -6.47 -3.42
CA MET A 63 -27.14 -7.31 -3.99
C MET A 63 -26.67 -8.74 -4.29
N PHE A 64 -25.46 -8.92 -4.83
CA PHE A 64 -24.83 -10.22 -5.10
C PHE A 64 -23.56 -10.45 -4.28
N TYR A 65 -23.42 -9.79 -3.14
CA TYR A 65 -22.28 -9.96 -2.24
C TYR A 65 -22.05 -11.43 -1.91
N GLY A 66 -20.88 -11.99 -2.19
CA GLY A 66 -20.54 -13.39 -1.95
C GLY A 66 -21.36 -14.41 -2.76
N ALA A 67 -22.13 -13.99 -3.77
CA ALA A 67 -22.88 -14.88 -4.65
C ALA A 67 -21.95 -15.56 -5.67
N LYS A 68 -21.10 -16.47 -5.18
CA LYS A 68 -19.97 -17.07 -5.94
C LYS A 68 -20.35 -17.66 -7.31
N PHE A 69 -21.58 -18.14 -7.47
CA PHE A 69 -22.07 -18.77 -8.70
C PHE A 69 -22.87 -17.83 -9.62
N PHE A 70 -23.01 -16.56 -9.24
CA PHE A 70 -23.79 -15.60 -10.02
C PHE A 70 -23.05 -15.21 -11.30
N ASN A 71 -23.70 -15.43 -12.45
CA ASN A 71 -23.22 -14.98 -13.77
C ASN A 71 -24.39 -14.91 -14.78
N ALA A 72 -25.60 -14.58 -14.31
CA ALA A 72 -26.78 -14.46 -15.19
C ALA A 72 -26.79 -13.11 -15.91
N ASP A 73 -27.26 -13.11 -17.15
CA ASP A 73 -27.32 -11.90 -17.99
C ASP A 73 -28.28 -10.87 -17.37
N ILE A 74 -27.71 -9.71 -17.03
CA ILE A 74 -28.39 -8.53 -16.49
C ILE A 74 -28.12 -7.28 -17.36
N SER A 75 -27.64 -7.47 -18.59
CA SER A 75 -27.28 -6.39 -19.52
C SER A 75 -28.47 -5.49 -19.87
N GLN A 76 -29.69 -6.02 -19.82
CA GLN A 76 -30.94 -5.32 -20.17
C GLN A 76 -31.58 -4.57 -19.00
N TRP A 77 -30.99 -4.63 -17.81
CA TRP A 77 -31.52 -3.93 -16.64
C TRP A 77 -31.41 -2.42 -16.79
N ASN A 78 -32.48 -1.70 -16.43
CA ASN A 78 -32.48 -0.25 -16.36
C ASN A 78 -32.08 0.20 -14.95
N VAL A 79 -30.79 0.51 -14.78
CA VAL A 79 -30.20 0.95 -13.50
C VAL A 79 -30.11 2.47 -13.34
N SER A 80 -30.72 3.25 -14.24
CA SER A 80 -30.57 4.72 -14.30
C SER A 80 -30.98 5.50 -13.03
N LYS A 81 -31.69 4.87 -12.09
CA LYS A 81 -32.07 5.46 -10.80
C LYS A 81 -31.25 4.99 -9.62
N VAL A 82 -30.38 3.99 -9.81
CA VAL A 82 -29.57 3.43 -8.74
C VAL A 82 -28.54 4.48 -8.31
N LYS A 83 -28.46 4.70 -7.00
CA LYS A 83 -27.53 5.62 -6.35
C LYS A 83 -26.39 4.89 -5.65
N ASP A 84 -26.67 3.70 -5.10
CA ASP A 84 -25.70 2.91 -4.37
C ASP A 84 -25.53 1.53 -5.03
N MET A 85 -24.31 1.25 -5.49
CA MET A 85 -23.87 -0.05 -6.02
C MET A 85 -22.72 -0.64 -5.19
N SER A 86 -22.50 -0.13 -3.98
CA SER A 86 -21.40 -0.57 -3.12
C SER A 86 -21.47 -2.07 -2.86
N GLY A 87 -20.37 -2.78 -3.11
CA GLY A 87 -20.27 -4.23 -2.93
C GLY A 87 -21.22 -5.06 -3.77
N MET A 88 -21.87 -4.52 -4.81
CA MET A 88 -22.93 -5.22 -5.57
C MET A 88 -22.47 -6.60 -6.06
N PHE A 89 -21.23 -6.72 -6.54
CA PHE A 89 -20.61 -7.98 -7.00
C PHE A 89 -19.39 -8.39 -6.18
N TYR A 90 -19.23 -7.85 -4.95
CA TYR A 90 -18.15 -8.27 -4.05
C TYR A 90 -18.15 -9.80 -3.94
N GLY A 91 -17.03 -10.46 -4.26
CA GLY A 91 -16.90 -11.92 -4.12
C GLY A 91 -17.84 -12.74 -5.01
N ALA A 92 -18.45 -12.14 -6.04
CA ALA A 92 -19.19 -12.84 -7.09
C ALA A 92 -18.18 -13.44 -8.09
N MET A 93 -17.43 -14.45 -7.65
CA MET A 93 -16.24 -15.01 -8.31
C MET A 93 -16.42 -15.32 -9.81
N LEU A 94 -17.60 -15.76 -10.24
CA LEU A 94 -17.89 -16.14 -11.63
C LEU A 94 -18.56 -15.03 -12.47
N PHE A 95 -18.85 -13.86 -11.90
CA PHE A 95 -19.56 -12.80 -12.60
C PHE A 95 -18.68 -12.17 -13.70
N ASN A 96 -19.17 -12.19 -14.94
CA ASN A 96 -18.44 -11.63 -16.10
C ASN A 96 -19.40 -11.21 -17.23
N GLN A 97 -20.55 -10.62 -16.88
CA GLN A 97 -21.58 -10.24 -17.85
C GLN A 97 -21.37 -8.83 -18.42
N PRO A 98 -21.72 -8.59 -19.70
CA PRO A 98 -21.49 -7.31 -20.37
C PRO A 98 -22.47 -6.25 -19.85
N ILE A 99 -22.00 -5.43 -18.92
CA ILE A 99 -22.77 -4.35 -18.28
C ILE A 99 -22.38 -2.94 -18.79
N GLU A 100 -21.60 -2.86 -19.86
CA GLU A 100 -21.18 -1.59 -20.49
C GLU A 100 -22.38 -0.70 -20.88
N SER A 101 -23.53 -1.29 -21.20
CA SER A 101 -24.76 -0.59 -21.61
C SER A 101 -25.54 0.05 -20.47
N TRP A 102 -25.15 -0.16 -19.22
CA TRP A 102 -25.82 0.43 -18.07
C TRP A 102 -25.63 1.94 -18.00
N ASP A 103 -26.72 2.64 -17.71
CA ASP A 103 -26.68 4.06 -17.34
C ASP A 103 -26.41 4.18 -15.84
N VAL A 104 -25.14 4.36 -15.48
CA VAL A 104 -24.68 4.53 -14.09
C VAL A 104 -24.55 5.99 -13.67
N SER A 105 -25.08 6.92 -14.47
CA SER A 105 -24.88 8.36 -14.24
C SER A 105 -25.50 8.90 -12.95
N SER A 106 -26.41 8.16 -12.31
CA SER A 106 -26.99 8.51 -11.00
C SER A 106 -26.25 7.90 -9.81
N VAL A 107 -25.25 7.04 -10.03
CA VAL A 107 -24.55 6.33 -8.96
C VAL A 107 -23.60 7.28 -8.24
N GLU A 108 -23.71 7.30 -6.91
CA GLU A 108 -22.91 8.13 -6.00
C GLU A 108 -21.83 7.27 -5.30
N ASN A 109 -22.09 5.98 -5.08
CA ASN A 109 -21.17 5.05 -4.40
C ASN A 109 -20.94 3.75 -5.19
N MET A 110 -19.68 3.45 -5.51
CA MET A 110 -19.22 2.21 -6.16
C MET A 110 -18.17 1.44 -5.34
N SER A 111 -18.04 1.75 -4.05
CA SER A 111 -17.06 1.10 -3.18
C SER A 111 -17.20 -0.42 -3.22
N GLU A 112 -16.12 -1.14 -3.42
CA GLU A 112 -16.02 -2.60 -3.43
C GLU A 112 -16.91 -3.31 -4.47
N MET A 113 -17.44 -2.58 -5.48
CA MET A 113 -18.44 -3.11 -6.41
C MET A 113 -17.99 -4.43 -7.07
N PHE A 114 -16.72 -4.55 -7.46
CA PHE A 114 -16.13 -5.76 -8.05
C PHE A 114 -15.01 -6.35 -7.18
N TYR A 115 -14.92 -5.99 -5.90
CA TYR A 115 -13.86 -6.48 -5.04
C TYR A 115 -13.89 -8.01 -4.97
N THR A 116 -12.79 -8.68 -5.35
CA THR A 116 -12.71 -10.15 -5.44
C THR A 116 -13.69 -10.80 -6.43
N ALA A 117 -14.19 -10.08 -7.43
CA ALA A 117 -14.92 -10.65 -8.57
C ALA A 117 -13.93 -11.20 -9.62
N GLU A 118 -13.28 -12.32 -9.29
CA GLU A 118 -12.09 -12.86 -9.99
C GLU A 118 -12.24 -12.95 -11.53
N SER A 119 -13.41 -13.38 -12.03
CA SER A 119 -13.64 -13.55 -13.47
C SER A 119 -13.99 -12.26 -14.22
N PHE A 120 -14.22 -11.15 -13.51
CA PHE A 120 -14.77 -9.94 -14.13
C PHE A 120 -13.72 -9.19 -14.94
N ASN A 121 -13.95 -9.08 -16.25
CA ASN A 121 -13.05 -8.37 -17.17
C ASN A 121 -13.82 -7.78 -18.37
N GLN A 122 -14.97 -7.15 -18.10
CA GLN A 122 -15.83 -6.56 -19.13
C GLN A 122 -15.54 -5.06 -19.32
N PRO A 123 -15.70 -4.52 -20.54
CA PRO A 123 -15.46 -3.10 -20.79
C PRO A 123 -16.43 -2.22 -20.00
N LEU A 124 -15.89 -1.15 -19.40
CA LEU A 124 -16.65 -0.17 -18.61
C LEU A 124 -16.38 1.28 -19.03
N ASN A 125 -15.57 1.50 -20.08
CA ASN A 125 -15.06 2.83 -20.45
C ASN A 125 -16.15 3.80 -20.94
N SER A 126 -17.37 3.33 -21.24
CA SER A 126 -18.51 4.18 -21.61
C SER A 126 -19.36 4.64 -20.42
N TRP A 127 -19.09 4.13 -19.22
CA TRP A 127 -19.82 4.54 -18.03
C TRP A 127 -19.58 6.01 -17.70
N ASN A 128 -20.66 6.72 -17.39
CA ASN A 128 -20.57 8.06 -16.84
C ASN A 128 -20.48 7.97 -15.31
N VAL A 129 -19.28 8.09 -14.76
CA VAL A 129 -19.01 8.02 -13.31
C VAL A 129 -18.87 9.40 -12.66
N SER A 130 -19.26 10.49 -13.34
CA SER A 130 -19.04 11.86 -12.87
C SER A 130 -19.73 12.21 -11.55
N ASN A 131 -20.67 11.41 -11.06
CA ASN A 131 -21.35 11.62 -9.78
C ASN A 131 -20.80 10.73 -8.65
N VAL A 132 -19.88 9.81 -8.95
CA VAL A 132 -19.30 8.90 -7.96
C VAL A 132 -18.32 9.67 -7.08
N THR A 133 -18.46 9.53 -5.76
CA THR A 133 -17.53 10.13 -4.78
C THR A 133 -16.65 9.08 -4.10
N ASN A 134 -17.02 7.80 -4.14
CA ASN A 134 -16.31 6.72 -3.45
C ASN A 134 -16.07 5.51 -4.38
N MET A 135 -14.79 5.18 -4.60
CA MET A 135 -14.31 4.03 -5.37
C MET A 135 -13.41 3.09 -4.55
N TYR A 136 -13.48 3.17 -3.21
CA TYR A 136 -12.76 2.32 -2.27
C TYR A 136 -12.80 0.85 -2.70
N PHE A 137 -11.65 0.23 -2.97
CA PHE A 137 -11.50 -1.17 -3.39
C PHE A 137 -12.37 -1.64 -4.57
N MET A 138 -12.83 -0.73 -5.46
CA MET A 138 -13.78 -1.07 -6.53
C MET A 138 -13.34 -2.27 -7.39
N PHE A 139 -12.06 -2.35 -7.76
CA PHE A 139 -11.46 -3.45 -8.53
C PHE A 139 -10.40 -4.21 -7.73
N GLY A 140 -10.39 -4.06 -6.41
CA GLY A 140 -9.40 -4.74 -5.57
C GLY A 140 -9.61 -6.25 -5.51
N ALA A 141 -8.61 -6.97 -5.05
CA ALA A 141 -8.61 -8.41 -4.92
C ALA A 141 -7.83 -8.85 -3.69
N ARG A 142 -8.11 -10.07 -3.23
CA ARG A 142 -7.32 -10.73 -2.20
C ARG A 142 -6.05 -11.24 -2.84
N VAL A 143 -4.91 -10.85 -2.28
CA VAL A 143 -3.61 -11.39 -2.65
C VAL A 143 -3.56 -12.84 -2.18
N SER A 144 -3.51 -13.79 -3.12
CA SER A 144 -3.40 -15.22 -2.84
C SER A 144 -2.72 -15.93 -4.01
N GLU A 145 -2.06 -17.07 -3.75
CA GLU A 145 -1.32 -17.82 -4.78
C GLU A 145 -2.21 -18.44 -5.88
N GLU A 146 -3.52 -18.56 -5.64
CA GLU A 146 -4.42 -19.37 -6.48
C GLU A 146 -5.43 -18.55 -7.31
N ALA A 147 -5.69 -17.30 -6.94
CA ALA A 147 -6.68 -16.45 -7.61
C ALA A 147 -6.12 -15.05 -7.86
N VAL A 148 -6.03 -14.69 -9.14
CA VAL A 148 -5.57 -13.39 -9.61
C VAL A 148 -6.76 -12.67 -10.25
N ALA A 149 -6.99 -11.40 -9.90
CA ALA A 149 -8.01 -10.62 -10.57
C ALA A 149 -7.59 -10.33 -12.02
N ASP A 150 -8.49 -10.65 -12.96
CA ASP A 150 -8.25 -10.52 -14.40
C ASP A 150 -8.54 -9.12 -14.96
N PHE A 151 -9.12 -8.22 -14.18
CA PHE A 151 -9.59 -6.93 -14.67
C PHE A 151 -8.44 -6.10 -15.26
N ASN A 152 -8.53 -5.82 -16.56
CA ASN A 152 -7.53 -5.04 -17.30
C ASN A 152 -8.17 -4.30 -18.48
N GLN A 153 -9.32 -3.66 -18.25
CA GLN A 153 -10.05 -2.90 -19.27
C GLN A 153 -9.77 -1.41 -19.17
N PRO A 154 -9.79 -0.67 -20.29
CA PRO A 154 -9.52 0.76 -20.29
C PRO A 154 -10.58 1.54 -19.50
N LEU A 155 -10.13 2.55 -18.74
CA LEU A 155 -10.94 3.45 -17.93
C LEU A 155 -10.62 4.94 -18.18
N ASP A 156 -9.88 5.23 -19.26
CA ASP A 156 -9.32 6.54 -19.59
C ASP A 156 -10.36 7.64 -19.88
N LYS A 157 -11.63 7.25 -20.12
CA LYS A 157 -12.74 8.18 -20.38
C LYS A 157 -13.56 8.54 -19.15
N TRP A 158 -13.26 7.92 -18.01
CA TRP A 158 -13.97 8.21 -16.78
C TRP A 158 -13.66 9.63 -16.29
N ASP A 159 -14.72 10.35 -15.97
CA ASP A 159 -14.62 11.62 -15.25
C ASP A 159 -14.65 11.32 -13.74
N VAL A 160 -13.46 11.27 -13.13
CA VAL A 160 -13.27 10.97 -11.71
C VAL A 160 -13.11 12.24 -10.85
N SER A 161 -13.42 13.42 -11.39
CA SER A 161 -13.14 14.70 -10.72
C SER A 161 -13.90 14.89 -9.41
N ASN A 162 -14.94 14.11 -9.13
CA ASN A 162 -15.71 14.16 -7.89
C ASN A 162 -15.36 13.05 -6.89
N VAL A 163 -14.43 12.16 -7.23
CA VAL A 163 -14.01 11.07 -6.35
C VAL A 163 -13.13 11.61 -5.23
N GLU A 164 -13.50 11.32 -3.99
CA GLU A 164 -12.76 11.72 -2.78
C GLU A 164 -11.94 10.55 -2.21
N ASN A 165 -12.40 9.31 -2.37
CA ASN A 165 -11.74 8.10 -1.87
C ASN A 165 -11.43 7.11 -3.01
N MET A 166 -10.14 6.82 -3.21
CA MET A 166 -9.64 5.80 -4.14
C MET A 166 -8.81 4.71 -3.43
N SER A 167 -8.92 4.60 -2.10
CA SER A 167 -8.12 3.65 -1.34
C SER A 167 -8.34 2.22 -1.84
N GLY A 168 -7.25 1.52 -2.12
CA GLY A 168 -7.27 0.14 -2.58
C GLY A 168 -7.97 -0.12 -3.92
N MET A 169 -8.31 0.90 -4.71
CA MET A 169 -9.13 0.76 -5.93
C MET A 169 -8.64 -0.37 -6.86
N PHE A 170 -7.32 -0.54 -7.00
CA PHE A 170 -6.68 -1.60 -7.77
C PHE A 170 -5.77 -2.51 -6.93
N SER A 171 -5.98 -2.55 -5.61
CA SER A 171 -5.18 -3.39 -4.71
C SER A 171 -5.31 -4.87 -5.08
N GLY A 172 -4.21 -5.57 -5.36
CA GLY A 172 -4.19 -6.97 -5.79
C GLY A 172 -4.66 -7.20 -7.23
N ALA A 173 -4.92 -6.15 -8.02
CA ALA A 173 -5.27 -6.26 -9.43
C ALA A 173 -4.01 -6.54 -10.27
N GLU A 174 -3.39 -7.71 -10.10
CA GLU A 174 -2.06 -8.02 -10.65
C GLU A 174 -1.97 -7.88 -12.18
N SER A 175 -3.09 -8.06 -12.89
CA SER A 175 -3.15 -7.94 -14.36
C SER A 175 -3.36 -6.52 -14.87
N PHE A 176 -3.76 -5.58 -14.02
CA PHE A 176 -4.16 -4.24 -14.42
C PHE A 176 -2.95 -3.40 -14.88
N ASN A 177 -3.02 -2.86 -16.09
CA ASN A 177 -1.98 -2.00 -16.66
C ASN A 177 -2.54 -1.08 -17.77
N GLN A 178 -3.61 -0.34 -17.46
CA GLN A 178 -4.28 0.56 -18.40
C GLN A 178 -4.00 2.04 -18.08
N PRO A 179 -3.94 2.92 -19.10
CA PRO A 179 -3.62 4.33 -18.90
C PRO A 179 -4.67 5.03 -18.04
N LEU A 180 -4.20 5.84 -17.08
CA LEU A 180 -5.00 6.63 -16.14
C LEU A 180 -4.54 8.10 -16.09
N ASP A 181 -3.61 8.51 -16.95
CA ASP A 181 -2.98 9.84 -16.93
C ASP A 181 -3.94 11.00 -17.23
N SER A 182 -5.10 10.70 -17.81
CA SER A 182 -6.19 11.64 -18.10
C SER A 182 -7.09 11.96 -16.90
N TRP A 183 -6.97 11.20 -15.81
CA TRP A 183 -7.83 11.36 -14.64
C TRP A 183 -7.54 12.66 -13.89
N ASP A 184 -8.60 13.41 -13.56
CA ASP A 184 -8.52 14.52 -12.62
C ASP A 184 -8.72 14.00 -11.20
N VAL A 185 -7.61 13.76 -10.49
CA VAL A 185 -7.61 13.28 -9.10
C VAL A 185 -7.51 14.40 -8.07
N SER A 186 -7.73 15.67 -8.47
CA SER A 186 -7.51 16.83 -7.59
C SER A 186 -8.41 16.89 -6.36
N ASN A 187 -9.52 16.15 -6.32
CA ASN A 187 -10.40 16.06 -5.15
C ASN A 187 -10.15 14.81 -4.29
N VAL A 188 -9.23 13.92 -4.69
CA VAL A 188 -8.91 12.71 -3.92
C VAL A 188 -8.15 13.09 -2.65
N ILE A 189 -8.63 12.54 -1.52
CA ILE A 189 -8.04 12.73 -0.18
C ILE A 189 -7.27 11.49 0.25
N ASP A 190 -7.75 10.30 -0.12
CA ASP A 190 -7.20 9.02 0.35
C ASP A 190 -6.82 8.12 -0.83
N MET A 191 -5.51 7.79 -0.92
CA MET A 191 -4.92 6.87 -1.89
C MET A 191 -4.25 5.65 -1.22
N TYR A 192 -4.61 5.34 0.03
CA TYR A 192 -4.06 4.19 0.75
C TYR A 192 -4.13 2.91 -0.10
N GLY A 193 -2.98 2.29 -0.35
CA GLY A 193 -2.89 1.02 -1.06
C GLY A 193 -3.49 0.97 -2.47
N MET A 194 -3.68 2.11 -3.16
CA MET A 194 -4.42 2.18 -4.43
C MET A 194 -3.93 1.16 -5.48
N PHE A 195 -2.62 0.96 -5.59
CA PHE A 195 -1.95 0.01 -6.50
C PHE A 195 -1.15 -1.07 -5.75
N ARG A 196 -1.46 -1.31 -4.47
CA ARG A 196 -0.81 -2.35 -3.68
C ARG A 196 -0.92 -3.70 -4.39
N GLU A 197 0.17 -4.41 -4.64
CA GLU A 197 0.23 -5.70 -5.34
C GLU A 197 -0.35 -5.68 -6.77
N ALA A 198 -0.48 -4.50 -7.39
CA ALA A 198 -0.78 -4.37 -8.82
C ALA A 198 0.50 -4.65 -9.65
N ARG A 199 1.00 -5.89 -9.59
CA ARG A 199 2.36 -6.28 -10.03
C ARG A 199 2.74 -5.87 -11.45
N ARG A 200 1.79 -5.79 -12.39
CA ARG A 200 2.03 -5.38 -13.79
C ARG A 200 1.81 -3.90 -14.07
N PHE A 201 1.30 -3.14 -13.11
CA PHE A 201 0.97 -1.74 -13.32
C PHE A 201 2.24 -0.91 -13.54
N ASN A 202 2.32 -0.22 -14.67
CA ASN A 202 3.46 0.63 -15.03
C ASN A 202 3.03 1.73 -16.01
N GLN A 203 2.00 2.50 -15.64
CA GLN A 203 1.43 3.57 -16.45
C GLN A 203 1.77 4.96 -15.88
N PRO A 204 1.94 5.99 -16.72
CA PRO A 204 2.34 7.31 -16.26
C PRO A 204 1.26 7.93 -15.36
N LEU A 205 1.70 8.51 -14.23
CA LEU A 205 0.84 9.20 -13.26
C LEU A 205 1.34 10.61 -12.91
N ASN A 206 2.46 11.06 -13.50
CA ASN A 206 3.09 12.33 -13.13
C ASN A 206 2.17 13.55 -13.34
N SER A 207 1.20 13.47 -14.26
CA SER A 207 0.22 14.53 -14.53
C SER A 207 -0.83 14.72 -13.43
N TRP A 208 -0.93 13.80 -12.48
CA TRP A 208 -1.92 13.85 -11.41
C TRP A 208 -1.64 15.00 -10.44
N ASN A 209 -2.70 15.74 -10.09
CA ASN A 209 -2.66 16.70 -9.01
C ASN A 209 -3.03 16.00 -7.69
N VAL A 210 -2.02 15.66 -6.89
CA VAL A 210 -2.17 14.99 -5.58
C VAL A 210 -2.15 15.94 -4.39
N SER A 211 -2.30 17.25 -4.62
CA SER A 211 -2.14 18.29 -3.59
C SER A 211 -3.14 18.24 -2.43
N ASN A 212 -4.20 17.44 -2.55
CA ASN A 212 -5.23 17.23 -1.53
C ASN A 212 -5.12 15.88 -0.81
N VAL A 213 -4.20 15.01 -1.24
CA VAL A 213 -4.03 13.66 -0.66
C VAL A 213 -3.38 13.77 0.72
N GLU A 214 -3.99 13.15 1.72
CA GLU A 214 -3.52 13.14 3.11
C GLU A 214 -2.73 11.86 3.46
N THR A 215 -2.97 10.75 2.75
CA THR A 215 -2.24 9.49 2.96
C THR A 215 -1.91 8.77 1.64
N MET A 216 -0.67 8.29 1.54
CA MET A 216 -0.17 7.45 0.44
C MET A 216 0.44 6.14 0.96
N CYS A 217 0.13 5.77 2.21
CA CYS A 217 0.59 4.53 2.82
C CYS A 217 0.24 3.33 1.91
N GLU A 218 1.21 2.45 1.70
CA GLU A 218 1.14 1.27 0.83
C GLU A 218 0.77 1.52 -0.65
N MET A 219 0.76 2.75 -1.16
CA MET A 219 0.18 3.08 -2.48
C MET A 219 0.70 2.21 -3.63
N PHE A 220 2.01 1.92 -3.67
CA PHE A 220 2.67 1.05 -4.65
C PHE A 220 3.35 -0.17 -4.00
N CYS A 221 2.96 -0.54 -2.78
CA CYS A 221 3.51 -1.71 -2.07
C CYS A 221 3.30 -2.98 -2.90
N GLY A 222 4.36 -3.67 -3.34
CA GLY A 222 4.28 -4.87 -4.18
C GLY A 222 3.97 -4.60 -5.66
N ALA A 223 3.98 -3.34 -6.11
CA ALA A 223 3.82 -2.99 -7.53
C ALA A 223 5.13 -3.24 -8.30
N GLU A 224 5.54 -4.51 -8.43
CA GLU A 224 6.85 -4.96 -8.91
C GLU A 224 7.33 -4.28 -10.21
N SER A 225 6.42 -4.04 -11.17
CA SER A 225 6.77 -3.45 -12.48
C SER A 225 6.77 -1.92 -12.50
N PHE A 226 6.28 -1.26 -11.45
CA PHE A 226 6.06 0.18 -11.46
C PHE A 226 7.39 0.94 -11.48
N ASN A 227 7.60 1.76 -12.51
CA ASN A 227 8.81 2.56 -12.68
C ASN A 227 8.51 3.81 -13.53
N GLN A 228 7.56 4.63 -13.08
CA GLN A 228 7.14 5.86 -13.76
C GLN A 228 7.46 7.10 -12.91
N PRO A 229 7.79 8.24 -13.54
CA PRO A 229 8.13 9.45 -12.81
C PRO A 229 6.94 9.96 -11.98
N LEU A 230 7.25 10.46 -10.79
CA LEU A 230 6.32 11.07 -9.82
C LEU A 230 6.87 12.42 -9.30
N ASP A 231 7.91 12.95 -9.93
CA ASP A 231 8.68 14.12 -9.50
C ASP A 231 7.87 15.43 -9.54
N SER A 232 6.74 15.49 -10.26
CA SER A 232 5.87 16.67 -10.27
C SER A 232 4.76 16.63 -9.21
N TRP A 233 4.72 15.62 -8.35
CA TRP A 233 3.72 15.52 -7.29
C TRP A 233 4.02 16.49 -6.13
N GLU A 234 3.02 17.31 -5.80
CA GLU A 234 3.04 18.19 -4.62
C GLU A 234 2.38 17.49 -3.42
N ILE A 235 3.19 16.88 -2.56
CA ILE A 235 2.74 16.00 -1.45
C ILE A 235 2.57 16.70 -0.10
N TYR A 236 2.42 18.03 -0.07
CA TYR A 236 2.52 18.82 1.17
C TYR A 236 1.45 18.53 2.22
N ARG A 237 0.43 17.69 1.95
CA ARG A 237 -0.57 17.25 2.96
C ARG A 237 -0.36 15.82 3.45
N VAL A 238 0.54 15.07 2.83
CA VAL A 238 0.75 13.67 3.16
C VAL A 238 1.45 13.57 4.50
N THR A 239 0.86 12.83 5.44
CA THR A 239 1.46 12.56 6.76
C THR A 239 2.02 11.15 6.88
N ASP A 240 1.55 10.19 6.08
CA ASP A 240 1.99 8.79 6.12
C ASP A 240 2.40 8.29 4.73
N MET A 241 3.69 7.90 4.62
CA MET A 241 4.31 7.28 3.44
C MET A 241 4.85 5.88 3.75
N SER A 242 4.43 5.29 4.88
CA SER A 242 4.88 3.96 5.26
C SER A 242 4.53 2.93 4.18
N TYR A 243 5.48 2.04 3.89
CA TYR A 243 5.37 1.01 2.86
C TYR A 243 5.08 1.52 1.42
N MET A 244 5.18 2.82 1.12
CA MET A 244 4.69 3.38 -0.15
C MET A 244 5.23 2.66 -1.40
N PHE A 245 6.51 2.29 -1.40
CA PHE A 245 7.19 1.54 -2.46
C PHE A 245 7.75 0.20 -1.99
N ALA A 246 7.29 -0.33 -0.85
CA ALA A 246 7.78 -1.59 -0.32
C ALA A 246 7.57 -2.71 -1.37
N GLY A 247 8.61 -3.46 -1.74
CA GLY A 247 8.53 -4.52 -2.75
C GLY A 247 8.29 -4.04 -4.19
N ALA A 248 8.33 -2.73 -4.47
CA ALA A 248 8.30 -2.19 -5.83
C ALA A 248 9.69 -2.38 -6.49
N THR A 249 10.02 -3.64 -6.80
CA THR A 249 11.39 -4.07 -7.16
C THR A 249 11.99 -3.36 -8.37
N SER A 250 11.18 -2.86 -9.31
CA SER A 250 11.65 -2.10 -10.48
C SER A 250 11.74 -0.58 -10.28
N PHE A 251 11.20 -0.04 -9.19
CA PHE A 251 11.07 1.41 -9.00
C PHE A 251 12.44 2.07 -8.83
N ASN A 252 12.75 3.05 -9.69
CA ASN A 252 14.02 3.78 -9.68
C ASN A 252 13.86 5.16 -10.33
N GLN A 253 12.94 5.97 -9.80
CA GLN A 253 12.62 7.31 -10.32
C GLN A 253 12.95 8.39 -9.29
N PRO A 254 13.36 9.60 -9.73
CA PRO A 254 13.72 10.69 -8.82
C PRO A 254 12.52 11.15 -8.00
N LEU A 255 12.77 11.42 -6.71
CA LEU A 255 11.80 11.94 -5.74
C LEU A 255 12.38 13.09 -4.91
N ASP A 256 13.54 13.62 -5.29
CA ASP A 256 14.26 14.70 -4.59
C ASP A 256 13.46 16.02 -4.57
N SER A 257 12.51 16.20 -5.48
CA SER A 257 11.61 17.36 -5.53
C SER A 257 10.49 17.33 -4.48
N TRP A 258 10.29 16.22 -3.78
CA TRP A 258 9.16 16.05 -2.86
C TRP A 258 9.35 16.85 -1.57
N GLY A 259 8.34 17.67 -1.24
CA GLY A 259 8.30 18.41 0.01
C GLY A 259 7.73 17.58 1.16
N VAL A 260 8.59 16.85 1.88
CA VAL A 260 8.21 15.86 2.92
C VAL A 260 8.03 16.43 4.35
N HIS A 261 8.05 17.74 4.52
CA HIS A 261 7.99 18.41 5.84
C HIS A 261 6.82 17.99 6.76
N ASN A 262 5.67 17.56 6.21
CA ASN A 262 4.51 17.12 7.00
C ASN A 262 4.43 15.60 7.18
N VAL A 263 5.36 14.83 6.62
CA VAL A 263 5.38 13.38 6.78
C VAL A 263 5.84 13.05 8.19
N GLU A 264 5.09 12.19 8.88
CA GLU A 264 5.36 11.70 10.24
C GLU A 264 5.95 10.29 10.21
N ASN A 265 5.56 9.47 9.23
CA ASN A 265 5.96 8.06 9.12
C ASN A 265 6.50 7.71 7.72
N MET A 266 7.75 7.25 7.66
CA MET A 266 8.43 6.75 6.46
C MET A 266 8.90 5.30 6.62
N SER A 267 8.39 4.58 7.63
CA SER A 267 8.79 3.19 7.88
C SER A 267 8.51 2.30 6.66
N TYR A 268 9.45 1.41 6.34
CA TYR A 268 9.36 0.49 5.19
C TYR A 268 9.19 1.14 3.81
N MET A 269 9.33 2.47 3.66
CA MET A 269 8.95 3.18 2.42
C MET A 269 9.56 2.58 1.14
N PHE A 270 10.82 2.13 1.18
CA PHE A 270 11.54 1.46 0.10
C PHE A 270 12.02 0.05 0.47
N SER A 271 11.43 -0.59 1.49
CA SER A 271 11.79 -1.96 1.89
C SER A 271 11.59 -2.91 0.69
N GLY A 272 12.62 -3.63 0.27
CA GLY A 272 12.59 -4.52 -0.91
C GLY A 272 12.50 -3.81 -2.26
N ALA A 273 12.69 -2.49 -2.34
CA ALA A 273 12.79 -1.76 -3.61
C ALA A 273 14.18 -1.98 -4.25
N GLU A 274 14.44 -3.20 -4.72
CA GLU A 274 15.77 -3.69 -5.11
C GLU A 274 16.51 -2.81 -6.14
N SER A 275 15.77 -2.16 -7.05
CA SER A 275 16.35 -1.31 -8.10
C SER A 275 16.53 0.15 -7.68
N PHE A 276 15.96 0.58 -6.53
CA PHE A 276 15.96 1.97 -6.12
C PHE A 276 17.41 2.46 -5.89
N ASN A 277 17.81 3.47 -6.65
CA ASN A 277 19.16 4.03 -6.61
C ASN A 277 19.13 5.48 -7.12
N GLN A 278 18.34 6.32 -6.45
CA GLN A 278 18.21 7.75 -6.72
C GLN A 278 18.68 8.56 -5.51
N PRO A 279 19.22 9.79 -5.73
CA PRO A 279 19.50 10.67 -4.63
C PRO A 279 18.20 11.13 -3.96
N LEU A 280 18.27 11.39 -2.66
CA LEU A 280 17.19 12.03 -1.91
C LEU A 280 17.78 13.24 -1.17
N GLU A 281 17.15 14.40 -1.32
CA GLU A 281 17.49 15.64 -0.61
C GLU A 281 16.21 16.16 0.03
N TRP A 282 15.99 15.78 1.29
CA TRP A 282 14.74 15.99 1.99
C TRP A 282 14.96 16.68 3.35
N ASP A 283 13.94 17.45 3.75
CA ASP A 283 13.78 18.06 5.07
C ASP A 283 12.56 17.41 5.77
N PRO A 284 12.71 16.21 6.35
CA PRO A 284 11.65 15.49 7.04
C PRO A 284 11.45 15.96 8.50
N GLU A 285 11.13 17.24 8.70
CA GLU A 285 11.00 17.88 10.03
C GLU A 285 10.14 17.10 11.04
N ASN A 286 9.02 16.54 10.60
CA ASN A 286 8.04 15.87 11.46
C ASN A 286 8.18 14.34 11.53
N VAL A 287 9.15 13.73 10.82
CA VAL A 287 9.27 12.28 10.80
C VAL A 287 9.74 11.77 12.16
N THR A 288 9.00 10.81 12.71
CA THR A 288 9.36 10.09 13.95
C THR A 288 9.90 8.69 13.68
N ASN A 289 9.53 8.08 12.54
CA ASN A 289 9.84 6.69 12.23
C ASN A 289 10.36 6.50 10.79
N MET A 290 11.61 6.02 10.68
CA MET A 290 12.27 5.59 9.45
C MET A 290 12.71 4.10 9.53
N SER A 291 12.12 3.33 10.44
CA SER A 291 12.44 1.91 10.57
C SER A 291 12.22 1.16 9.26
N TYR A 292 13.15 0.27 8.90
CA TYR A 292 13.11 -0.53 7.67
C TYR A 292 13.04 0.27 6.36
N MET A 293 13.25 1.59 6.37
CA MET A 293 12.96 2.46 5.21
C MET A 293 13.66 1.99 3.92
N PHE A 294 14.89 1.51 3.98
CA PHE A 294 15.68 0.99 2.85
C PHE A 294 16.08 -0.47 3.02
N GLU A 295 15.36 -1.24 3.85
CA GLU A 295 15.64 -2.67 4.03
C GLU A 295 15.67 -3.37 2.66
N GLY A 296 16.71 -4.13 2.32
CA GLY A 296 16.78 -4.88 1.06
C GLY A 296 16.83 -4.03 -0.21
N ALA A 297 17.00 -2.70 -0.14
CA ALA A 297 17.24 -1.82 -1.28
C ALA A 297 18.65 -2.05 -1.87
N SER A 298 18.87 -3.24 -2.44
CA SER A 298 20.20 -3.80 -2.75
C SER A 298 21.01 -3.04 -3.81
N SER A 299 20.38 -2.14 -4.57
CA SER A 299 21.06 -1.26 -5.54
C SER A 299 21.38 0.12 -5.00
N LEU A 300 20.85 0.50 -3.84
CA LEU A 300 20.96 1.85 -3.28
C LEU A 300 22.41 2.22 -3.00
N ASN A 301 22.89 3.27 -3.66
CA ASN A 301 24.20 3.86 -3.42
C ASN A 301 24.29 5.31 -3.94
N GLN A 302 23.17 6.02 -4.04
CA GLN A 302 23.14 7.46 -4.31
C GLN A 302 23.10 8.26 -3.00
N PRO A 303 23.55 9.53 -3.00
CA PRO A 303 23.54 10.38 -1.81
C PRO A 303 22.15 10.50 -1.17
N LEU A 304 22.11 10.38 0.15
CA LEU A 304 20.93 10.64 0.98
C LEU A 304 21.24 11.82 1.89
N VAL A 305 20.54 12.92 1.68
CA VAL A 305 20.67 14.15 2.46
C VAL A 305 19.34 14.35 3.18
N PHE A 306 19.34 14.11 4.50
CA PHE A 306 18.19 14.29 5.36
C PHE A 306 18.54 15.34 6.43
N THR A 307 17.98 16.53 6.31
CA THR A 307 18.18 17.62 7.28
C THR A 307 17.01 17.71 8.25
N ASP A 308 17.20 18.44 9.35
CA ASP A 308 16.12 18.91 10.22
C ASP A 308 15.24 17.80 10.85
N MET A 309 15.76 16.59 11.01
CA MET A 309 15.11 15.44 11.68
C MET A 309 15.01 15.60 13.21
N PHE A 310 14.39 16.67 13.70
CA PHE A 310 14.31 16.95 15.13
C PHE A 310 13.37 16.01 15.88
N ASN A 311 12.48 15.30 15.20
CA ASN A 311 11.50 14.42 15.83
C ASN A 311 11.77 12.93 15.62
N LEU A 312 12.88 12.57 14.96
CA LEU A 312 13.20 11.18 14.63
C LEU A 312 13.52 10.38 15.89
N GLU A 313 12.78 9.28 16.11
CA GLU A 313 12.90 8.41 17.28
C GLU A 313 13.37 6.99 16.89
N ASP A 314 12.96 6.47 15.73
CA ASP A 314 13.22 5.08 15.31
C ASP A 314 13.89 4.98 13.94
N THR A 315 15.09 4.41 13.91
CA THR A 315 15.85 4.06 12.69
C THR A 315 16.20 2.57 12.61
N SER A 316 15.49 1.73 13.36
CA SER A 316 15.74 0.29 13.39
C SER A 316 15.64 -0.31 11.99
N TYR A 317 16.62 -1.13 11.62
CA TYR A 317 16.69 -1.84 10.35
C TYR A 317 16.68 -0.96 9.09
N MET A 318 16.91 0.36 9.23
CA MET A 318 16.76 1.33 8.14
C MET A 318 17.55 0.95 6.87
N PHE A 319 18.77 0.42 7.00
CA PHE A 319 19.63 -0.01 5.89
C PHE A 319 19.93 -1.52 5.91
N LYS A 320 19.10 -2.31 6.61
CA LYS A 320 19.29 -3.75 6.67
C LYS A 320 19.30 -4.35 5.26
N ASP A 321 20.25 -5.23 4.94
CA ASP A 321 20.41 -5.85 3.63
C ASP A 321 20.60 -4.87 2.44
N ALA A 322 20.90 -3.58 2.71
CA ALA A 322 21.29 -2.59 1.70
C ALA A 322 22.76 -2.80 1.28
N VAL A 323 23.05 -3.97 0.71
CA VAL A 323 24.41 -4.53 0.55
C VAL A 323 25.43 -3.64 -0.19
N LYS A 324 24.97 -2.71 -1.04
CA LYS A 324 25.82 -1.77 -1.79
C LYS A 324 25.91 -0.37 -1.18
N PHE A 325 25.12 -0.07 -0.16
CA PHE A 325 25.02 1.27 0.38
C PHE A 325 26.34 1.71 1.02
N ASN A 326 26.90 2.81 0.53
CA ASN A 326 28.16 3.35 1.02
C ASN A 326 28.27 4.87 0.83
N GLN A 327 27.26 5.59 1.32
CA GLN A 327 27.15 7.05 1.22
C GLN A 327 27.20 7.70 2.62
N PRO A 328 27.69 8.96 2.72
CA PRO A 328 27.74 9.67 4.00
C PRO A 328 26.32 9.90 4.56
N LEU A 329 26.21 9.88 5.89
CA LEU A 329 24.97 10.13 6.64
C LEU A 329 25.18 11.18 7.76
N SER A 330 26.23 11.99 7.65
CA SER A 330 26.60 12.98 8.68
C SER A 330 25.58 14.09 8.89
N ASP A 331 24.69 14.29 7.91
CA ASP A 331 23.66 15.34 7.97
C ASP A 331 22.45 14.90 8.83
N MET A 332 22.33 13.60 9.13
CA MET A 332 21.23 13.08 9.92
C MET A 332 21.30 13.56 11.37
N ASN A 333 20.21 14.18 11.85
CA ASN A 333 20.06 14.46 13.28
C ASN A 333 19.59 13.20 14.02
N MET A 334 20.44 12.69 14.91
CA MET A 334 20.18 11.47 15.69
C MET A 334 19.84 11.74 17.16
N SER A 335 19.78 13.01 17.60
CA SER A 335 19.75 13.37 19.02
C SER A 335 18.55 12.84 19.80
N ASN A 336 17.44 12.55 19.11
CA ASN A 336 16.21 12.00 19.71
C ASN A 336 15.98 10.52 19.36
N VAL A 337 16.88 9.89 18.62
CA VAL A 337 16.76 8.49 18.24
C VAL A 337 17.02 7.62 19.46
N THR A 338 16.07 6.75 19.80
CA THR A 338 16.17 5.79 20.90
C THR A 338 16.44 4.37 20.40
N ASN A 339 16.07 4.06 19.16
CA ASN A 339 16.20 2.73 18.57
C ASN A 339 17.04 2.70 17.28
N MET A 340 18.18 2.02 17.34
CA MET A 340 19.10 1.76 16.21
C MET A 340 19.27 0.26 15.91
N GLU A 341 18.35 -0.58 16.40
CA GLU A 341 18.42 -2.03 16.23
C GLU A 341 18.60 -2.41 14.75
N GLY A 342 19.63 -3.18 14.42
CA GLY A 342 19.86 -3.69 13.07
C GLY A 342 20.02 -2.64 11.98
N MET A 343 20.27 -1.36 12.31
CA MET A 343 20.25 -0.25 11.35
C MET A 343 21.10 -0.51 10.09
N PHE A 344 22.26 -1.16 10.23
CA PHE A 344 23.16 -1.55 9.15
C PHE A 344 23.36 -3.07 9.08
N GLU A 345 22.41 -3.87 9.55
CA GLU A 345 22.50 -5.33 9.49
C GLU A 345 22.70 -5.79 8.04
N ASN A 346 23.75 -6.57 7.75
CA ASN A 346 24.16 -7.02 6.42
C ASN A 346 24.37 -5.90 5.38
N ALA A 347 24.60 -4.65 5.80
CA ALA A 347 25.03 -3.57 4.90
C ALA A 347 26.52 -3.74 4.53
N GLU A 348 26.84 -4.79 3.76
CA GLU A 348 28.21 -5.32 3.59
C GLU A 348 29.24 -4.28 3.12
N SER A 349 28.82 -3.31 2.30
CA SER A 349 29.69 -2.28 1.72
C SER A 349 29.84 -1.01 2.57
N PHE A 350 29.06 -0.87 3.64
CA PHE A 350 29.02 0.38 4.39
C PHE A 350 30.35 0.61 5.13
N HIS A 351 31.02 1.71 4.80
CA HIS A 351 32.29 2.11 5.40
C HIS A 351 32.40 3.64 5.35
N ARG A 352 31.62 4.33 6.19
CA ARG A 352 31.57 5.80 6.25
C ARG A 352 31.62 6.34 7.67
N PRO A 353 32.12 7.58 7.82
CA PRO A 353 32.08 8.30 9.08
C PRO A 353 30.67 8.48 9.65
N LEU A 354 30.57 8.39 10.98
CA LEU A 354 29.37 8.67 11.79
C LEU A 354 29.68 9.61 12.98
N ASP A 355 30.78 10.38 12.89
CA ASP A 355 31.33 11.25 13.94
C ASP A 355 30.52 12.53 14.23
N GLY A 356 29.45 12.78 13.47
CA GLY A 356 28.50 13.87 13.67
C GLY A 356 27.23 13.50 14.43
N TRP A 357 27.01 12.21 14.71
CA TRP A 357 25.79 11.75 15.36
C TRP A 357 25.84 11.98 16.88
N ASP A 358 24.79 12.60 17.40
CA ASP A 358 24.48 12.57 18.84
C ASP A 358 23.65 11.32 19.12
N VAL A 359 24.26 10.34 19.78
CA VAL A 359 23.62 9.06 20.13
C VAL A 359 23.29 8.95 21.63
N SER A 360 23.35 10.07 22.36
CA SER A 360 23.18 10.08 23.82
C SER A 360 21.78 9.66 24.31
N SER A 361 20.79 9.64 23.41
CA SER A 361 19.43 9.17 23.67
C SER A 361 19.18 7.71 23.28
N VAL A 362 20.15 7.04 22.66
CA VAL A 362 19.96 5.68 22.14
C VAL A 362 19.92 4.67 23.28
N GLU A 363 18.86 3.86 23.31
CA GLU A 363 18.63 2.79 24.28
C GLU A 363 18.93 1.41 23.68
N ASN A 364 18.74 1.22 22.37
CA ASN A 364 18.90 -0.07 21.70
C ASN A 364 19.84 0.00 20.49
N MET A 365 20.94 -0.76 20.53
CA MET A 365 21.92 -0.95 19.45
C MET A 365 22.08 -2.44 19.06
N ASN A 366 21.13 -3.30 19.44
CA ASN A 366 21.16 -4.72 19.08
C ASN A 366 21.38 -4.89 17.58
N SER A 367 22.34 -5.72 17.18
CA SER A 367 22.65 -6.05 15.79
C SER A 367 22.98 -4.87 14.86
N MET A 368 23.25 -3.66 15.39
CA MET A 368 23.35 -2.43 14.60
C MET A 368 24.28 -2.54 13.38
N PHE A 369 25.42 -3.22 13.51
CA PHE A 369 26.41 -3.48 12.45
C PHE A 369 26.61 -4.97 12.18
N LYS A 370 25.66 -5.83 12.58
CA LYS A 370 25.75 -7.27 12.36
C LYS A 370 25.92 -7.56 10.87
N GLY A 371 26.96 -8.27 10.47
CA GLY A 371 27.25 -8.58 9.07
C GLY A 371 27.69 -7.39 8.20
N ALA A 372 27.93 -6.20 8.77
CA ALA A 372 28.50 -5.05 8.06
C ALA A 372 30.01 -5.25 7.80
N LYS A 373 30.33 -6.16 6.86
CA LYS A 373 31.70 -6.70 6.64
C LYS A 373 32.78 -5.65 6.45
N SER A 374 32.47 -4.53 5.81
CA SER A 374 33.43 -3.46 5.51
C SER A 374 33.53 -2.38 6.59
N PHE A 375 32.66 -2.39 7.59
CA PHE A 375 32.60 -1.31 8.58
C PHE A 375 33.83 -1.38 9.51
N ASP A 376 34.58 -0.28 9.56
CA ASP A 376 35.78 -0.13 10.39
C ASP A 376 36.03 1.37 10.62
N TYR A 377 35.05 2.05 11.23
CA TYR A 377 35.14 3.48 11.52
C TYR A 377 35.15 3.73 13.03
N PRO A 378 35.98 4.66 13.55
CA PRO A 378 36.03 4.97 14.97
C PRO A 378 34.68 5.45 15.52
N LEU A 379 34.27 4.91 16.67
CA LEU A 379 33.04 5.26 17.39
C LEU A 379 33.32 5.73 18.83
N ASP A 380 34.58 6.06 19.14
CA ASP A 380 35.05 6.41 20.49
C ASP A 380 34.44 7.71 21.03
N SER A 381 33.87 8.55 20.16
CA SER A 381 33.19 9.79 20.51
C SER A 381 31.71 9.64 20.89
N TRP A 382 31.13 8.45 20.71
CA TRP A 382 29.72 8.21 21.02
C TRP A 382 29.47 8.12 22.53
N ASP A 383 28.45 8.85 23.00
CA ASP A 383 27.91 8.69 24.35
C ASP A 383 26.88 7.56 24.34
N VAL A 384 27.32 6.37 24.74
CA VAL A 384 26.47 5.16 24.81
C VAL A 384 25.92 4.92 26.21
N SER A 385 25.97 5.90 27.10
CA SER A 385 25.61 5.72 28.52
C SER A 385 24.14 5.37 28.74
N GLN A 386 23.24 5.60 27.78
CA GLN A 386 21.83 5.20 27.86
C GLN A 386 21.54 3.84 27.19
N VAL A 387 22.52 3.22 26.52
CA VAL A 387 22.28 1.97 25.80
C VAL A 387 22.09 0.81 26.78
N GLU A 388 20.97 0.10 26.64
CA GLU A 388 20.59 -1.08 27.43
C GLU A 388 20.92 -2.38 26.69
N ASN A 389 20.90 -2.39 25.35
CA ASN A 389 21.13 -3.58 24.53
C ASN A 389 22.18 -3.35 23.43
N MET A 390 23.24 -4.15 23.44
CA MET A 390 24.32 -4.21 22.44
C MET A 390 24.55 -5.64 21.91
N SER A 391 23.58 -6.54 22.10
CA SER A 391 23.70 -7.92 21.62
C SER A 391 23.96 -7.94 20.12
N GLU A 392 24.87 -8.80 19.67
CA GLU A 392 25.23 -9.00 18.26
C GLU A 392 25.66 -7.72 17.50
N MET A 393 25.93 -6.59 18.17
CA MET A 393 26.13 -5.28 17.53
C MET A 393 27.16 -5.31 16.39
N PHE A 394 28.25 -6.06 16.55
CA PHE A 394 29.30 -6.24 15.55
C PHE A 394 29.45 -7.71 15.10
N ALA A 395 28.44 -8.56 15.36
CA ALA A 395 28.51 -9.96 14.98
C ALA A 395 28.73 -10.10 13.46
N GLY A 396 29.80 -10.75 13.02
CA GLY A 396 30.16 -10.89 11.61
C GLY A 396 30.65 -9.60 10.93
N ALA A 397 30.94 -8.52 11.67
CA ALA A 397 31.60 -7.33 11.14
C ALA A 397 33.10 -7.60 10.92
N GLU A 398 33.42 -8.28 9.80
CA GLU A 398 34.74 -8.88 9.55
C GLU A 398 35.93 -7.89 9.64
N SER A 399 35.73 -6.63 9.24
CA SER A 399 36.78 -5.61 9.21
C SER A 399 36.89 -4.78 10.49
N PHE A 400 35.90 -4.83 11.39
CA PHE A 400 35.83 -3.92 12.53
C PHE A 400 36.98 -4.16 13.51
N ASN A 401 37.83 -3.15 13.69
CA ASN A 401 38.98 -3.20 14.61
C ASN A 401 39.27 -1.82 15.23
N GLN A 402 38.23 -1.17 15.75
CA GLN A 402 38.35 0.11 16.45
C GLN A 402 38.29 -0.09 17.96
N SER A 403 38.97 0.79 18.71
CA SER A 403 38.91 0.79 20.16
C SER A 403 37.58 1.37 20.65
N LEU A 404 37.00 0.75 21.68
CA LEU A 404 35.77 1.16 22.34
C LEU A 404 35.99 1.45 23.84
N GLU A 405 37.25 1.60 24.28
CA GLU A 405 37.62 1.79 25.70
C GLU A 405 37.00 3.04 26.36
N SER A 406 36.52 4.00 25.57
CA SER A 406 35.89 5.23 26.06
C SER A 406 34.41 5.08 26.42
N TRP A 407 33.76 3.98 26.04
CA TRP A 407 32.33 3.78 26.23
C TRP A 407 31.96 3.52 27.70
N ASP A 408 30.95 4.25 28.19
CA ASP A 408 30.29 3.93 29.46
C ASP A 408 29.19 2.90 29.22
N ILE A 409 29.49 1.63 29.50
CA ILE A 409 28.58 0.50 29.32
C ILE A 409 27.86 0.11 30.62
N SER A 410 27.83 0.97 31.64
CA SER A 410 27.28 0.63 32.95
C SER A 410 25.78 0.30 32.93
N ASN A 411 25.04 0.82 31.94
CA ASN A 411 23.61 0.56 31.72
C ASN A 411 23.33 -0.60 30.74
N VAL A 412 24.34 -1.18 30.09
CA VAL A 412 24.12 -2.27 29.12
C VAL A 412 23.75 -3.56 29.86
N ASP A 413 22.51 -4.03 29.72
CA ASP A 413 22.00 -5.26 30.32
C ASP A 413 22.21 -6.49 29.42
N GLU A 414 22.16 -6.32 28.10
CA GLU A 414 22.32 -7.38 27.11
C GLU A 414 23.50 -7.10 26.17
N MET A 415 24.51 -7.98 26.15
CA MET A 415 25.72 -7.87 25.32
C MET A 415 26.11 -9.25 24.76
N GLU A 416 25.13 -10.11 24.52
CA GLU A 416 25.36 -11.47 24.02
C GLU A 416 25.92 -11.42 22.60
N ASP A 417 26.97 -12.20 22.33
CA ASP A 417 27.54 -12.38 20.98
C ASP A 417 27.93 -11.07 20.25
N MET A 418 28.18 -9.97 20.98
CA MET A 418 28.47 -8.63 20.43
C MET A 418 29.56 -8.63 19.34
N PHE A 419 30.58 -9.47 19.49
CA PHE A 419 31.71 -9.60 18.56
C PHE A 419 31.79 -10.99 17.90
N GLU A 420 30.73 -11.79 17.94
CA GLU A 420 30.77 -13.14 17.36
C GLU A 420 31.10 -13.07 15.86
N GLY A 421 32.23 -13.64 15.45
CA GLY A 421 32.66 -13.58 14.04
C GLY A 421 33.29 -12.25 13.58
N ALA A 422 33.48 -11.27 14.46
CA ALA A 422 34.24 -10.03 14.18
C ALA A 422 35.76 -10.31 14.13
N SER A 423 36.23 -10.94 13.05
CA SER A 423 37.55 -11.58 13.00
C SER A 423 38.76 -10.65 13.12
N ALA A 424 38.59 -9.35 12.86
CA ALA A 424 39.66 -8.35 12.96
C ALA A 424 39.78 -7.71 14.35
N TYR A 425 38.80 -7.89 15.24
CA TYR A 425 38.76 -7.19 16.53
C TYR A 425 39.80 -7.75 17.51
N THR A 426 40.65 -6.88 18.06
CA THR A 426 41.80 -7.28 18.91
C THR A 426 41.89 -6.60 20.29
N TYR A 427 40.94 -5.72 20.64
CA TYR A 427 41.02 -4.88 21.85
C TYR A 427 40.54 -5.55 23.16
N GLY A 428 40.09 -6.81 23.10
CA GLY A 428 39.56 -7.53 24.29
C GLY A 428 38.09 -7.18 24.58
N GLU A 429 37.43 -7.98 25.41
CA GLU A 429 36.04 -7.76 25.80
C GLU A 429 35.92 -6.44 26.58
N LEU A 430 34.89 -5.64 26.27
CA LEU A 430 34.45 -4.56 27.15
C LEU A 430 34.00 -5.21 28.47
N GLU A 431 34.87 -5.25 29.48
CA GLU A 431 34.53 -5.89 30.75
C GLU A 431 33.57 -4.99 31.55
N LYS A 432 32.37 -5.52 31.84
CA LYS A 432 31.34 -4.90 32.69
C LYS A 432 31.76 -4.87 34.18
#